data_AF-A0A4Q3CF73-F1
#
_entry.id   AF-A0A4Q3CF73-F1
#
_cell.length_a   1.000
_cell.length_b   1.000
_cell.length_c   1.000
_cell.angle_alpha   90.00
_cell.angle_beta   90.00
_cell.angle_gamma   90.00
#
_symmetry.space_group_name_H-M   'P 1'
#
loop_
_entity.id
_entity.type
_entity.pdbx_description
1 polymer ?
#
loop_
_entity_poly.entity_id
_entity_poly.type
_entity_poly.pdbx_seq_one_letter_code
_entity_poly.pdbx_strand_id
1 'polypeptide(L)'
;MLYRVRHKTRFRYAFPVSFARCNLRLQPVEWAGQTLEDYDLDLSPGVRVTGTKPIGYLGHVTRMVMERPTRELSIESSFRIRVDRPMPVPGRDDPTIGEVAAMARATRDMGVESPANYIYPSLSIPLSSEITAWCSEHLDARRGVVEAGLALATRIHDRFTYDGSATTVDTTPAEAFEKRHGVCQDFAQIMIAGLRGVGLPAGYVSGYLRTVPPPGKPRLV
;
A
#
# COMPACT_ATOMS: atom_id res chain seq x y z
N MET A 1 -12.09 14.28 -8.64
CA MET A 1 -11.13 15.29 -8.11
C MET A 1 -9.84 15.22 -8.90
N LEU A 2 -9.18 16.36 -9.12
CA LEU A 2 -7.86 16.43 -9.78
C LEU A 2 -6.79 16.80 -8.75
N TYR A 3 -5.70 16.02 -8.70
CA TYR A 3 -4.59 16.22 -7.79
C TYR A 3 -3.30 16.48 -8.56
N ARG A 4 -2.45 17.35 -8.00
CA ARG A 4 -1.04 17.47 -8.39
C ARG A 4 -0.20 17.03 -7.20
N VAL A 5 0.66 16.04 -7.42
CA VAL A 5 1.51 15.44 -6.39
C VAL A 5 2.96 15.65 -6.77
N ARG A 6 3.78 15.98 -5.77
CA ARG A 6 5.24 16.07 -5.87
C ARG A 6 5.85 15.26 -4.72
N HIS A 7 6.65 14.26 -5.06
CA HIS A 7 7.41 13.45 -4.12
C HIS A 7 8.90 13.71 -4.37
N LYS A 8 9.60 14.28 -3.40
CA LYS A 8 11.06 14.43 -3.45
C LYS A 8 11.76 13.61 -2.38
N THR A 9 12.52 12.60 -2.78
CA THR A 9 13.46 11.89 -1.90
C THR A 9 14.86 12.46 -2.11
N ARG A 10 15.56 12.79 -1.01
CA ARG A 10 16.98 13.18 -1.04
C ARG A 10 17.79 12.27 -0.13
N PHE A 11 18.84 11.67 -0.67
CA PHE A 11 19.87 10.98 0.09
C PHE A 11 21.07 11.89 0.23
N ARG A 12 21.59 12.03 1.46
CA ARG A 12 22.87 12.68 1.75
C ARG A 12 23.79 11.64 2.36
N TYR A 13 24.85 11.29 1.65
CA TYR A 13 25.79 10.27 2.07
C TYR A 13 26.96 10.91 2.84
N ALA A 14 27.39 10.27 3.93
CA ALA A 14 28.56 10.70 4.68
C ALA A 14 29.85 10.67 3.82
N PHE A 15 29.93 9.70 2.91
CA PHE A 15 31.02 9.51 1.95
C PHE A 15 30.46 9.38 0.52
N PRO A 16 31.23 9.75 -0.52
CA PRO A 16 30.78 9.58 -1.90
C PRO A 16 30.43 8.13 -2.22
N VAL A 17 29.22 7.90 -2.73
CA VAL A 17 28.79 6.60 -3.25
C VAL A 17 29.18 6.54 -4.72
N SER A 18 30.04 5.60 -5.09
CA SER A 18 30.54 5.44 -6.46
C SER A 18 29.49 4.87 -7.42
N PHE A 19 28.59 4.03 -6.92
CA PHE A 19 27.57 3.36 -7.70
C PHE A 19 26.29 3.16 -6.87
N ALA A 20 25.14 3.45 -7.48
CA ALA A 20 23.85 3.10 -6.90
C ALA A 20 22.89 2.57 -7.98
N ARG A 21 22.15 1.52 -7.63
CA ARG A 21 21.05 0.99 -8.45
C ARG A 21 19.80 0.90 -7.58
N CYS A 22 18.77 1.65 -7.97
CA CYS A 22 17.53 1.71 -7.21
C CYS A 22 16.36 1.25 -8.07
N ASN A 23 15.42 0.56 -7.42
CA ASN A 23 14.11 0.25 -7.98
C ASN A 23 13.11 1.25 -7.38
N LEU A 24 12.55 2.11 -8.23
CA LEU A 24 11.59 3.13 -7.85
C LEU A 24 10.18 2.63 -8.15
N ARG A 25 9.25 2.89 -7.23
CA ARG A 25 7.81 2.63 -7.36
C ARG A 25 7.04 3.95 -7.23
N LEU A 26 7.45 4.94 -8.03
CA LEU A 26 7.00 6.33 -7.91
C LEU A 26 6.06 6.78 -9.04
N GLN A 27 5.88 5.96 -10.08
CA GLN A 27 4.90 6.18 -11.13
C GLN A 27 3.56 5.56 -10.70
N PRO A 28 2.47 6.36 -10.57
CA PRO A 28 1.15 5.82 -10.27
C PRO A 28 0.68 4.79 -11.30
N VAL A 29 -0.21 3.90 -10.87
CA VAL A 29 -0.90 2.95 -11.76
C VAL A 29 -2.22 3.54 -12.25
N GLU A 30 -2.64 3.16 -13.45
CA GLU A 30 -4.04 3.27 -13.87
C GLU A 30 -4.89 2.32 -13.03
N TRP A 31 -6.08 2.76 -12.61
CA TRP A 31 -6.96 1.96 -11.78
C TRP A 31 -8.42 2.43 -11.94
N ALA A 32 -9.40 1.59 -11.61
CA ALA A 32 -10.81 1.97 -11.76
C ALA A 32 -11.16 3.26 -11.00
N GLY A 33 -11.49 4.34 -11.71
CA GLY A 33 -11.72 5.66 -11.10
C GLY A 33 -10.44 6.43 -10.76
N GLN A 34 -9.30 6.10 -11.37
CA GLN A 34 -8.04 6.83 -11.27
C GLN A 34 -7.35 6.87 -12.64
N THR A 35 -7.00 8.07 -13.10
CA THR A 35 -6.34 8.29 -14.40
C THR A 35 -5.14 9.22 -14.26
N LEU A 36 -3.97 8.79 -14.75
CA LEU A 36 -2.75 9.59 -14.77
C LEU A 36 -2.78 10.54 -15.98
N GLU A 37 -2.71 11.85 -15.76
CA GLU A 37 -2.74 12.86 -16.83
C GLU A 37 -1.35 13.23 -17.33
N ASP A 38 -0.39 13.35 -16.41
CA ASP A 38 1.04 13.49 -16.72
C ASP A 38 1.87 12.92 -15.59
N TYR A 39 3.11 12.58 -15.92
CA TYR A 39 4.11 12.10 -15.00
C TYR A 39 5.50 12.51 -15.48
N ASP A 40 6.29 13.03 -14.55
CA ASP A 40 7.68 13.41 -14.74
C ASP A 40 8.54 12.83 -13.60
N LEU A 41 9.76 12.42 -13.94
CA LEU A 41 10.74 11.90 -12.99
C LEU A 41 12.08 12.60 -13.19
N ASP A 42 12.35 13.57 -12.34
CA ASP A 42 13.61 14.31 -12.30
C ASP A 42 14.61 13.61 -11.37
N LEU A 43 15.84 13.45 -11.85
CA LEU A 43 16.91 12.73 -11.18
C LEU A 43 18.17 13.59 -11.12
N SER A 44 18.99 13.38 -10.09
CA SER A 44 20.30 14.04 -10.00
C SER A 44 21.15 13.88 -11.27
N PRO A 45 21.99 14.89 -11.61
CA PRO A 45 22.89 14.80 -12.75
C PRO A 45 23.75 13.52 -12.73
N GLY A 46 23.84 12.83 -13.86
CA GLY A 46 24.60 11.59 -13.99
C GLY A 46 23.86 10.32 -13.50
N VAL A 47 22.61 10.45 -13.05
CA VAL A 47 21.70 9.33 -12.84
C VAL A 47 20.85 9.15 -14.09
N ARG A 48 20.65 7.91 -14.53
CA ARG A 48 19.82 7.59 -15.69
C ARG A 48 18.82 6.50 -15.37
N VAL A 49 17.64 6.59 -15.98
CA VAL A 49 16.66 5.50 -16.01
C VAL A 49 17.13 4.45 -17.02
N THR A 50 17.18 3.19 -16.62
CA THR A 50 17.50 2.05 -17.51
C THR A 50 16.27 1.35 -18.05
N GLY A 51 15.10 1.64 -17.47
CA GLY A 51 13.82 1.12 -17.95
C GLY A 51 12.74 1.21 -16.87
N THR A 52 11.50 1.31 -17.33
CA THR A 52 10.29 1.16 -16.51
C THR A 52 9.51 -0.03 -17.05
N LYS A 53 9.05 -0.91 -16.16
CA LYS A 53 8.21 -2.04 -16.54
C LYS A 53 7.12 -2.30 -15.50
N PRO A 54 5.97 -2.85 -15.90
CA PRO A 54 5.02 -3.41 -14.96
C PRO A 54 5.67 -4.54 -14.16
N ILE A 55 5.14 -4.79 -12.97
CA ILE A 55 5.49 -5.95 -12.14
C ILE A 55 4.35 -6.99 -12.20
N GLY A 56 4.54 -8.18 -11.63
CA GLY A 56 3.54 -9.27 -11.65
C GLY A 56 2.26 -8.99 -10.85
N TYR A 57 1.99 -7.74 -10.53
CA TYR A 57 0.85 -7.19 -9.80
C TYR A 57 0.72 -5.71 -10.17
N LEU A 58 -0.33 -5.04 -9.70
CA LEU A 58 -0.57 -3.63 -9.96
C LEU A 58 0.58 -2.75 -9.46
N GLY A 59 1.43 -2.32 -10.38
CA GLY A 59 2.58 -1.47 -10.06
C GLY A 59 3.56 -1.37 -11.21
N HIS A 60 4.39 -0.35 -11.13
CA HIS A 60 5.53 -0.16 -12.01
C HIS A 60 6.82 -0.23 -11.21
N VAL A 61 7.88 -0.74 -11.83
CA VAL A 61 9.24 -0.59 -11.35
C VAL A 61 10.06 0.20 -12.37
N THR A 62 10.47 1.39 -11.98
CA THR A 62 11.44 2.20 -12.72
C THR A 62 12.82 1.94 -12.13
N ARG A 63 13.74 1.43 -12.94
CA ARG A 63 15.11 1.21 -12.51
C ARG A 63 15.96 2.40 -12.89
N MET A 64 16.68 2.94 -11.91
CA MET A 64 17.71 3.95 -12.16
C MET A 64 19.09 3.42 -11.78
N VAL A 65 20.11 3.96 -12.46
CA VAL A 65 21.51 3.67 -12.23
C VAL A 65 22.26 4.99 -12.13
N MET A 66 23.11 5.08 -11.12
CA MET A 66 24.06 6.15 -10.89
C MET A 66 25.47 5.56 -10.96
N GLU A 67 26.30 6.10 -11.86
CA GLU A 67 27.66 5.58 -12.13
C GLU A 67 28.74 6.65 -11.88
N ARG A 68 28.34 7.81 -11.36
CA ARG A 68 29.25 8.89 -10.96
C ARG A 68 29.28 9.00 -9.43
N PRO A 69 30.47 9.09 -8.81
CA PRO A 69 30.58 9.35 -7.38
C PRO A 69 29.81 10.61 -6.97
N THR A 70 28.83 10.47 -6.08
CA THR A 70 28.07 11.60 -5.53
C THR A 70 27.92 11.51 -4.02
N ARG A 71 27.78 12.66 -3.38
CA ARG A 71 27.39 12.78 -1.95
C ARG A 71 25.90 13.08 -1.78
N GLU A 72 25.23 13.54 -2.83
CA GLU A 72 23.78 13.80 -2.81
C GLU A 72 23.11 13.12 -4.01
N LEU A 73 21.99 12.45 -3.74
CA LEU A 73 21.10 11.86 -4.74
C LEU A 73 19.69 12.38 -4.50
N SER A 74 19.14 13.08 -5.49
CA SER A 74 17.78 13.60 -5.52
C SER A 74 16.96 12.80 -6.53
N ILE A 75 15.77 12.39 -6.11
CA ILE A 75 14.77 11.71 -6.94
C ILE A 75 13.47 12.46 -6.72
N GLU A 76 12.90 13.00 -7.79
CA GLU A 76 11.69 13.78 -7.73
C GLU A 76 10.65 13.25 -8.73
N SER A 77 9.56 12.70 -8.21
CA SER A 77 8.40 12.29 -9.00
C SER A 77 7.33 13.39 -8.90
N SER A 78 6.86 13.86 -10.04
CA SER A 78 5.79 14.84 -10.15
C SER A 78 4.72 14.37 -11.13
N PHE A 79 3.45 14.49 -10.76
CA PHE A 79 2.36 14.04 -11.63
C PHE A 79 1.04 14.76 -11.36
N ARG A 80 0.19 14.85 -12.38
CA ARG A 80 -1.24 15.14 -12.25
C ARG A 80 -2.05 13.86 -12.39
N ILE A 81 -2.98 13.65 -11.46
CA ILE A 81 -3.83 12.46 -11.43
C ILE A 81 -5.27 12.83 -11.12
N ARG A 82 -6.18 12.31 -11.93
CA ARG A 82 -7.62 12.44 -11.74
C ARG A 82 -8.12 11.23 -10.97
N VAL A 83 -8.86 11.46 -9.89
CA VAL A 83 -9.49 10.41 -9.08
C VAL A 83 -10.99 10.65 -9.07
N ASP A 84 -11.73 9.77 -9.71
CA ASP A 84 -13.18 9.73 -9.76
C ASP A 84 -13.66 8.39 -9.19
N ARG A 85 -13.62 8.31 -7.86
CA ARG A 85 -13.99 7.10 -7.12
C ARG A 85 -14.97 7.48 -6.02
N PRO A 86 -16.17 6.88 -5.98
CA PRO A 86 -17.09 7.06 -4.88
C PRO A 86 -16.54 6.40 -3.61
N MET A 87 -16.85 6.96 -2.45
CA MET A 87 -16.55 6.30 -1.18
C MET A 87 -17.43 5.05 -1.07
N PRO A 88 -16.87 3.87 -0.76
CA PRO A 88 -17.67 2.68 -0.57
C PRO A 88 -18.60 2.87 0.63
N VAL A 89 -19.89 2.64 0.43
CA VAL A 89 -20.91 2.66 1.48
C VAL A 89 -21.50 1.26 1.57
N PRO A 90 -21.58 0.64 2.77
CA PRO A 90 -22.18 -0.68 2.92
C PRO A 90 -23.61 -0.73 2.34
N GLY A 91 -23.82 -1.63 1.40
CA GLY A 91 -25.09 -1.91 0.75
C GLY A 91 -25.72 -3.22 1.24
N ARG A 92 -27.04 -3.32 1.14
CA ARG A 92 -27.76 -4.57 1.45
C ARG A 92 -27.45 -5.70 0.45
N ASP A 93 -27.10 -5.33 -0.78
CA ASP A 93 -26.82 -6.24 -1.89
C ASP A 93 -25.31 -6.47 -2.08
N ASP A 94 -24.48 -6.02 -1.13
CA ASP A 94 -23.05 -6.31 -1.16
C ASP A 94 -22.82 -7.82 -1.08
N PRO A 95 -21.91 -8.40 -1.89
CA PRO A 95 -21.59 -9.79 -1.78
C PRO A 95 -21.04 -10.09 -0.37
N THR A 96 -21.44 -11.24 0.14
CA THR A 96 -20.97 -11.71 1.43
C THR A 96 -19.50 -12.10 1.38
N ILE A 97 -18.84 -12.13 2.53
CA ILE A 97 -17.46 -12.63 2.65
C ILE A 97 -17.33 -14.03 2.05
N GLY A 98 -18.29 -14.92 2.33
CA GLY A 98 -18.29 -16.30 1.83
C GLY A 98 -18.36 -16.38 0.31
N GLU A 99 -19.20 -15.56 -0.31
CA GLU A 99 -19.31 -15.46 -1.77
C GLU A 99 -18.02 -14.93 -2.40
N VAL A 100 -17.47 -13.84 -1.89
CA VAL A 100 -16.21 -13.27 -2.40
C VAL A 100 -15.06 -14.27 -2.27
N ALA A 101 -14.94 -14.94 -1.12
CA ALA A 101 -13.90 -15.94 -0.90
C ALA A 101 -14.06 -17.15 -1.84
N ALA A 102 -15.30 -17.57 -2.12
CA ALA A 102 -15.57 -18.63 -3.09
C ALA A 102 -15.22 -18.22 -4.53
N MET A 103 -15.63 -17.02 -4.95
CA MET A 103 -15.29 -16.45 -6.26
C MET A 103 -13.77 -16.33 -6.43
N ALA A 104 -13.08 -15.84 -5.40
CA ALA A 104 -11.63 -15.66 -5.40
C ALA A 104 -10.89 -17.00 -5.54
N ARG A 105 -11.36 -18.08 -4.89
CA ARG A 105 -10.78 -19.42 -5.04
C ARG A 105 -11.10 -20.08 -6.38
N ALA A 106 -12.25 -19.76 -6.98
CA ALA A 106 -12.69 -20.35 -8.24
C ALA A 106 -12.12 -19.65 -9.48
N THR A 107 -11.54 -18.46 -9.33
CA THR A 107 -10.99 -17.71 -10.47
C THR A 107 -9.90 -18.50 -11.20
N ARG A 108 -9.90 -18.38 -12.53
CA ARG A 108 -8.81 -18.84 -13.40
C ARG A 108 -8.05 -17.68 -14.04
N ASP A 109 -8.43 -16.45 -13.68
CA ASP A 109 -7.73 -15.26 -14.13
C ASP A 109 -6.35 -15.21 -13.49
N MET A 110 -5.33 -14.97 -14.31
CA MET A 110 -3.93 -14.81 -13.90
C MET A 110 -3.43 -13.38 -14.18
N GLY A 111 -4.32 -12.46 -14.55
CA GLY A 111 -4.02 -11.05 -14.73
C GLY A 111 -3.58 -10.38 -13.43
N VAL A 112 -2.96 -9.20 -13.55
CA VAL A 112 -2.40 -8.45 -12.40
C VAL A 112 -3.46 -7.98 -11.41
N GLU A 113 -4.72 -7.90 -11.83
CA GLU A 113 -5.88 -7.54 -11.01
C GLU A 113 -6.58 -8.76 -10.41
N SER A 114 -6.19 -9.97 -10.83
CA SER A 114 -6.84 -11.20 -10.39
C SER A 114 -6.77 -11.33 -8.87
N PRO A 115 -7.90 -11.69 -8.21
CA PRO A 115 -7.90 -11.92 -6.77
C PRO A 115 -6.96 -13.05 -6.36
N ALA A 116 -6.61 -13.97 -7.27
CA ALA A 116 -5.67 -15.07 -7.01
C ALA A 116 -4.31 -14.58 -6.48
N ASN A 117 -3.85 -13.41 -6.92
CA ASN A 117 -2.58 -12.81 -6.49
C ASN A 117 -2.62 -12.27 -5.04
N TYR A 118 -3.80 -12.17 -4.44
CA TYR A 118 -4.03 -11.45 -3.19
C TYR A 118 -4.61 -12.31 -2.06
N ILE A 119 -4.84 -13.62 -2.28
CA ILE A 119 -5.40 -14.55 -1.27
C ILE A 119 -4.31 -15.19 -0.41
N TYR A 120 -3.14 -15.46 -0.99
CA TYR A 120 -2.08 -16.25 -0.33
C TYR A 120 -1.13 -15.38 0.52
N PRO A 121 -0.50 -15.97 1.56
CA PRO A 121 0.54 -15.28 2.33
C PRO A 121 1.72 -14.85 1.44
N SER A 122 2.35 -13.74 1.81
CA SER A 122 3.62 -13.30 1.24
C SER A 122 4.71 -13.28 2.31
N LEU A 123 5.98 -13.20 1.91
CA LEU A 123 7.11 -13.14 2.86
C LEU A 123 6.95 -11.99 3.88
N SER A 124 6.47 -10.83 3.44
CA SER A 124 6.24 -9.67 4.30
C SER A 124 4.93 -9.71 5.08
N ILE A 125 3.97 -10.55 4.67
CA ILE A 125 2.64 -10.68 5.30
C ILE A 125 2.31 -12.17 5.42
N PRO A 126 2.97 -12.89 6.34
CA PRO A 126 2.65 -14.28 6.62
C PRO A 126 1.26 -14.38 7.26
N LEU A 127 0.63 -15.55 7.16
CA LEU A 127 -0.57 -15.85 7.94
C LEU A 127 -0.19 -16.08 9.40
N SER A 128 -1.02 -15.57 10.30
CA SER A 128 -0.94 -15.83 11.74
C SER A 128 -2.31 -16.28 12.22
N SER A 129 -2.35 -17.42 12.92
CA SER A 129 -3.59 -17.93 13.52
C SER A 129 -4.15 -16.95 14.56
N GLU A 130 -3.29 -16.28 15.32
CA GLU A 130 -3.68 -15.29 16.32
C GLU A 130 -4.31 -14.04 15.68
N ILE A 131 -3.65 -13.48 14.66
CA ILE A 131 -4.20 -12.34 13.90
C ILE A 131 -5.52 -12.74 13.24
N THR A 132 -5.56 -13.92 12.62
CA THR A 132 -6.77 -14.43 11.94
C THR A 132 -7.92 -14.58 12.93
N ALA A 133 -7.69 -15.21 14.09
CA ALA A 133 -8.71 -15.41 15.11
C ALA A 133 -9.28 -14.06 15.60
N TRP A 134 -8.40 -13.10 15.90
CA TRP A 134 -8.81 -11.78 16.38
C TRP A 134 -9.59 -10.98 15.31
N CYS A 135 -9.16 -11.03 14.06
CA CYS A 135 -9.88 -10.40 12.95
C CYS A 135 -11.22 -11.09 12.66
N SER A 136 -11.29 -12.42 12.84
CA SER A 136 -12.48 -13.22 12.51
C SER A 136 -13.73 -12.83 13.30
N GLU A 137 -13.58 -12.17 14.45
CA GLU A 137 -14.70 -11.60 15.21
C GLU A 137 -15.56 -10.60 14.40
N HIS A 138 -15.00 -10.00 13.34
CA HIS A 138 -15.74 -9.16 12.40
C HIS A 138 -15.91 -9.78 11.01
N LEU A 139 -15.46 -11.01 10.77
CA LEU A 139 -15.43 -11.61 9.43
C LEU A 139 -16.33 -12.85 9.31
N ASP A 140 -17.52 -12.83 9.92
CA ASP A 140 -18.54 -13.87 9.67
C ASP A 140 -18.86 -13.94 8.17
N ALA A 141 -18.84 -15.16 7.62
CA ALA A 141 -18.97 -15.41 6.19
C ALA A 141 -20.27 -14.86 5.57
N ARG A 142 -21.31 -14.61 6.37
CA ARG A 142 -22.62 -14.09 5.93
C ARG A 142 -22.70 -12.57 5.93
N ARG A 143 -21.70 -11.86 6.48
CA ARG A 143 -21.67 -10.39 6.45
C ARG A 143 -21.30 -9.87 5.07
N GLY A 144 -21.86 -8.71 4.70
CA GLY A 144 -21.47 -7.99 3.49
C GLY A 144 -20.00 -7.58 3.57
N VAL A 145 -19.25 -7.77 2.49
CA VAL A 145 -17.79 -7.60 2.49
C VAL A 145 -17.35 -6.17 2.81
N VAL A 146 -18.08 -5.16 2.35
CA VAL A 146 -17.77 -3.74 2.59
C VAL A 146 -18.00 -3.37 4.07
N GLU A 147 -19.14 -3.79 4.62
CA GLU A 147 -19.49 -3.59 6.03
C GLU A 147 -18.43 -4.22 6.95
N ALA A 148 -18.06 -5.46 6.68
CA ALA A 148 -17.09 -6.19 7.48
C ALA A 148 -15.68 -5.60 7.39
N GLY A 149 -15.26 -5.17 6.18
CA GLY A 149 -13.98 -4.49 5.98
C GLY A 149 -13.89 -3.18 6.75
N LEU A 150 -14.95 -2.35 6.72
CA LEU A 150 -15.00 -1.10 7.48
C LEU A 150 -15.00 -1.35 8.99
N ALA A 151 -15.76 -2.35 9.46
CA ALA A 151 -15.78 -2.71 10.88
C ALA A 151 -14.40 -3.17 11.38
N LEU A 152 -13.69 -3.99 10.58
CA LEU A 152 -12.34 -4.43 10.92
C LEU A 152 -11.34 -3.26 10.95
N ALA A 153 -11.38 -2.37 9.96
CA ALA A 153 -10.54 -1.18 9.94
C ALA A 153 -10.79 -0.28 11.17
N THR A 154 -12.05 -0.09 11.53
CA THR A 154 -12.46 0.69 12.72
C THR A 154 -11.94 0.04 14.00
N ARG A 155 -12.06 -1.29 14.13
CA ARG A 155 -11.51 -2.00 15.29
C ARG A 155 -10.00 -1.85 15.42
N ILE A 156 -9.27 -1.95 14.31
CA ILE A 156 -7.82 -1.75 14.32
C ILE A 156 -7.50 -0.33 14.77
N HIS A 157 -8.18 0.68 14.22
CA HIS A 157 -8.05 2.07 14.67
C HIS A 157 -8.31 2.24 16.18
N ASP A 158 -9.33 1.59 16.73
CA ASP A 158 -9.74 1.75 18.13
C ASP A 158 -8.90 0.94 19.13
N ARG A 159 -8.10 -0.01 18.64
CA ARG A 159 -7.33 -0.96 19.48
C ARG A 159 -5.83 -0.84 19.32
N PHE A 160 -5.36 -0.08 18.35
CA PHE A 160 -3.95 0.10 18.07
C PHE A 160 -3.55 1.57 18.17
N THR A 161 -2.39 1.82 18.78
CA THR A 161 -1.85 3.17 18.92
C THR A 161 -0.90 3.47 17.77
N TYR A 162 -1.14 4.57 17.05
CA TYR A 162 -0.20 5.05 16.04
C TYR A 162 1.03 5.68 16.70
N ASP A 163 2.21 5.14 16.41
CA ASP A 163 3.49 5.62 16.93
C ASP A 163 4.57 5.52 15.85
N GLY A 164 5.03 6.68 15.37
CA GLY A 164 6.07 6.79 14.34
C GLY A 164 7.46 6.28 14.74
N SER A 165 7.66 5.95 16.02
CA SER A 165 8.92 5.43 16.57
C SER A 165 8.85 3.98 17.04
N ALA A 166 7.67 3.37 17.02
CA ALA A 166 7.44 2.04 17.59
C ALA A 166 8.04 0.90 16.75
N THR A 167 8.16 1.10 15.44
CA THR A 167 8.51 0.03 14.49
C THR A 167 9.56 0.47 13.47
N THR A 168 10.23 -0.52 12.89
CA THR A 168 11.16 -0.35 11.77
C THR A 168 10.58 -0.98 10.51
N VAL A 169 11.22 -0.77 9.37
CA VAL A 169 10.79 -1.37 8.09
C VAL A 169 10.75 -2.90 8.12
N ASP A 170 11.52 -3.52 9.02
CA ASP A 170 11.65 -4.98 9.17
C ASP A 170 10.72 -5.55 10.26
N THR A 171 9.95 -4.70 10.96
CA THR A 171 9.00 -5.19 11.97
C THR A 171 7.92 -6.04 11.31
N THR A 172 7.70 -7.24 11.84
CA THR A 172 6.72 -8.18 11.30
C THR A 172 5.30 -7.84 11.76
N PRO A 173 4.26 -8.27 11.01
CA PRO A 173 2.87 -8.08 11.44
C PRO A 173 2.57 -8.73 12.79
N ALA A 174 3.22 -9.85 13.12
CA ALA A 174 3.05 -10.54 14.40
C ALA A 174 3.59 -9.71 15.57
N GLU A 175 4.80 -9.16 15.45
CA GLU A 175 5.40 -8.31 16.48
C GLU A 175 4.60 -7.02 16.70
N ALA A 176 4.16 -6.37 15.61
CA ALA A 176 3.33 -5.18 15.70
C ALA A 176 1.94 -5.51 16.29
N PHE A 177 1.41 -6.68 15.97
CA PHE A 177 0.17 -7.18 16.54
C PHE A 177 0.31 -7.34 18.05
N GLU A 178 1.30 -8.07 18.54
CA GLU A 178 1.53 -8.29 19.97
C GLU A 178 1.64 -6.96 20.75
N LYS A 179 2.38 -5.98 20.20
CA LYS A 179 2.57 -4.67 20.83
C LYS A 179 1.33 -3.76 20.78
N ARG A 180 0.41 -4.01 19.85
CA ARG A 180 -0.73 -3.12 19.53
C ARG A 180 -0.32 -1.67 19.18
N HIS A 181 0.93 -1.47 18.77
CA HIS A 181 1.55 -0.17 18.54
C HIS A 181 2.35 -0.23 17.24
N GLY A 182 2.24 0.79 16.39
CA GLY A 182 2.98 0.82 15.12
C GLY A 182 2.58 1.97 14.19
N VAL A 183 2.95 1.83 12.92
CA VAL A 183 2.66 2.81 11.86
C VAL A 183 1.64 2.26 10.87
N CYS A 184 1.32 3.06 9.84
CA CYS A 184 0.33 2.70 8.82
C CYS A 184 0.66 1.40 8.08
N GLN A 185 1.95 1.09 7.89
CA GLN A 185 2.39 -0.17 7.31
C GLN A 185 1.91 -1.36 8.15
N ASP A 186 2.13 -1.30 9.47
CA ASP A 186 1.83 -2.41 10.38
C ASP A 186 0.33 -2.71 10.40
N PHE A 187 -0.50 -1.66 10.53
CA PHE A 187 -1.95 -1.82 10.56
C PHE A 187 -2.52 -2.38 9.26
N ALA A 188 -1.99 -1.91 8.13
CA ALA A 188 -2.37 -2.44 6.82
C ALA A 188 -1.99 -3.92 6.71
N GLN A 189 -0.78 -4.31 7.12
CA GLN A 189 -0.33 -5.69 7.05
C GLN A 189 -1.13 -6.62 7.98
N ILE A 190 -1.46 -6.17 9.20
CA ILE A 190 -2.32 -6.91 10.14
C ILE A 190 -3.71 -7.13 9.54
N MET A 191 -4.31 -6.08 8.98
CA MET A 191 -5.62 -6.19 8.33
C MET A 191 -5.58 -7.17 7.14
N ILE A 192 -4.56 -7.08 6.29
CA ILE A 192 -4.37 -7.98 5.15
C ILE A 192 -4.18 -9.43 5.62
N ALA A 193 -3.37 -9.67 6.65
CA ALA A 193 -3.17 -11.00 7.21
C ALA A 193 -4.48 -11.60 7.72
N GLY A 194 -5.30 -10.82 8.43
CA GLY A 194 -6.62 -11.25 8.90
C GLY A 194 -7.60 -11.56 7.77
N LEU A 195 -7.69 -10.69 6.76
CA LEU A 195 -8.56 -10.89 5.60
C LEU A 195 -8.16 -12.15 4.80
N ARG A 196 -6.87 -12.33 4.53
CA ARG A 196 -6.34 -13.53 3.86
C ARG A 196 -6.58 -14.78 4.68
N GLY A 197 -6.51 -14.70 6.01
CA GLY A 197 -6.78 -15.80 6.93
C GLY A 197 -8.19 -16.40 6.81
N VAL A 198 -9.18 -15.60 6.38
CA VAL A 198 -10.55 -16.08 6.09
C VAL A 198 -10.80 -16.32 4.60
N GLY A 199 -9.76 -16.23 3.76
CA GLY A 199 -9.82 -16.50 2.33
C GLY A 199 -10.28 -15.32 1.47
N LEU A 200 -10.28 -14.09 2.00
CA LEU A 200 -10.54 -12.89 1.21
C LEU A 200 -9.26 -12.41 0.50
N PRO A 201 -9.34 -12.04 -0.79
CA PRO A 201 -8.23 -11.40 -1.49
C PRO A 201 -8.00 -10.00 -0.90
N ALA A 202 -6.79 -9.75 -0.40
CA ALA A 202 -6.38 -8.46 0.14
C ALA A 202 -4.96 -8.09 -0.30
N GLY A 203 -4.77 -6.86 -0.76
CA GLY A 203 -3.50 -6.36 -1.29
C GLY A 203 -2.97 -5.17 -0.50
N TYR A 204 -1.64 -5.04 -0.45
CA TYR A 204 -0.99 -3.87 0.13
C TYR A 204 -0.95 -2.74 -0.90
N VAL A 205 -1.40 -1.55 -0.51
CA VAL A 205 -1.44 -0.37 -1.37
C VAL A 205 -0.64 0.75 -0.73
N SER A 206 0.31 1.31 -1.48
CA SER A 206 1.01 2.55 -1.15
C SER A 206 0.49 3.69 -2.01
N GLY A 207 0.36 4.89 -1.45
CA GLY A 207 -0.09 6.05 -2.20
C GLY A 207 0.15 7.36 -1.46
N TYR A 208 -0.57 8.40 -1.87
CA TYR A 208 -0.45 9.74 -1.32
C TYR A 208 -1.76 10.15 -0.67
N LEU A 209 -1.68 10.71 0.54
CA LEU A 209 -2.84 11.16 1.30
C LEU A 209 -2.85 12.68 1.39
N ARG A 210 -3.96 13.31 0.99
CA ARG A 210 -4.18 14.73 1.25
C ARG A 210 -4.68 14.90 2.68
N THR A 211 -3.81 15.38 3.57
CA THR A 211 -4.19 15.67 4.96
C THR A 211 -4.99 16.96 5.05
N VAL A 212 -6.00 16.96 5.93
CA VAL A 212 -6.70 18.16 6.39
C VAL A 212 -6.23 18.40 7.83
N PRO A 213 -5.38 19.41 8.10
CA PRO A 213 -4.88 19.62 9.45
C PRO A 213 -6.02 20.13 10.36
N PRO A 214 -5.96 19.84 11.66
CA PRO A 214 -6.83 20.49 12.64
C PRO A 214 -6.70 22.02 12.58
N PRO A 215 -7.75 22.78 12.98
CA PRO A 215 -7.68 24.23 13.02
C PRO A 215 -6.42 24.73 13.76
N GLY A 216 -5.68 25.65 13.12
CA GLY A 216 -4.46 26.23 13.68
C GLY A 216 -3.18 25.41 13.53
N LYS A 217 -3.23 24.21 12.95
CA LYS A 217 -2.02 23.41 12.66
C LYS A 217 -1.61 23.51 11.19
N PRO A 218 -0.30 23.56 10.89
CA PRO A 218 0.15 23.47 9.50
C PRO A 218 -0.20 22.09 8.94
N ARG A 219 -0.46 22.05 7.63
CA ARG A 219 -0.63 20.78 6.92
C ARG A 219 0.69 20.00 7.00
N LEU A 220 0.60 18.71 7.28
CA LEU A 220 1.74 17.81 7.11
C LEU A 220 2.06 17.76 5.60
N VAL A 221 3.28 18.16 5.25
CA VAL A 221 3.80 18.14 3.87
C VAL A 221 4.74 16.96 3.72
#